data_AF-A0A914MYW0-F1
#
_entry.id   AF-A0A914MYW0-F1
#
_cell.length_a   1.000
_cell.length_b   1.000
_cell.length_c   1.000
_cell.angle_alpha   90.00
_cell.angle_beta   90.00
_cell.angle_gamma   90.00
#
_symmetry.space_group_name_H-M   'P 1'
#
loop_
_entity.id
_entity.type
_entity.pdbx_description
1 polymer ?
#
loop_
_entity_poly.entity_id
_entity_poly.type
_entity_poly.pdbx_seq_one_letter_code
_entity_poly.pdbx_strand_id
1 'polypeptide(L)'
;MAKGKWDPKLKINILPLEQQFFADNFGNWTECTESCGGCGVRWRNRECLKKKDECNCIGQNREEEVCNLNVCIYPKQPTCCGQRFPASVNGTFSCAILPKFNIAY
;
A
#
# COMPACT_ATOMS: atom_id res chain seq x y z
N MET A 1 38.64 0.97 -17.10
CA MET A 1 37.38 0.46 -17.68
C MET A 1 36.97 -0.78 -16.88
N ALA A 2 36.14 -0.63 -15.84
CA ALA A 2 35.72 -1.77 -15.01
C ALA A 2 34.51 -2.45 -15.67
N LYS A 3 34.70 -3.70 -16.13
CA LYS A 3 33.61 -4.54 -16.67
C LYS A 3 32.76 -5.03 -15.50
N GLY A 4 31.54 -4.52 -15.39
CA GLY A 4 30.57 -4.98 -14.38
C GLY A 4 30.28 -6.48 -14.56
N LYS A 5 30.42 -7.23 -13.47
CA LYS A 5 30.21 -8.67 -13.37
C LYS A 5 28.71 -8.97 -13.42
N TRP A 6 28.27 -9.76 -14.39
CA TRP A 6 26.89 -10.25 -14.46
C TRP A 6 26.65 -11.26 -13.32
N ASP A 7 25.64 -11.00 -12.48
CA ASP A 7 25.25 -11.87 -11.36
C ASP A 7 23.90 -12.57 -11.69
N PRO A 8 23.88 -13.91 -11.88
CA PRO A 8 22.70 -14.65 -12.35
C PRO A 8 21.56 -14.75 -11.33
N LYS A 9 21.69 -14.12 -10.15
CA LYS A 9 20.66 -14.10 -9.10
C LYS A 9 19.75 -12.88 -9.12
N LEU A 10 20.02 -11.88 -9.98
CA LEU A 10 19.07 -10.80 -10.22
C LEU A 10 17.94 -11.31 -11.12
N LYS A 11 16.92 -11.95 -10.52
CA LYS A 11 15.62 -12.14 -11.18
C LYS A 11 14.97 -10.77 -11.30
N ILE A 12 15.33 -10.03 -12.35
CA ILE A 12 14.53 -8.91 -12.80
C ILE A 12 13.22 -9.56 -13.28
N ASN A 13 12.10 -9.27 -12.61
CA ASN A 13 10.77 -9.62 -13.13
C ASN A 13 10.50 -8.71 -14.33
N ILE A 14 11.11 -9.03 -15.47
CA ILE A 14 10.77 -8.41 -16.75
C ILE A 14 9.46 -9.08 -17.18
N LEU A 15 8.32 -8.52 -16.76
CA LEU A 15 7.05 -8.88 -17.37
C LEU A 15 7.14 -8.47 -18.86
N PRO A 16 6.73 -9.32 -19.81
CA PRO A 16 6.69 -8.96 -21.23
C PRO A 16 5.93 -7.65 -21.43
N LEU A 17 6.47 -6.76 -22.28
CA LEU A 17 5.87 -5.46 -22.63
C LEU A 17 4.42 -5.55 -23.14
N GLU A 18 3.97 -6.76 -23.49
CA GLU A 18 2.63 -7.06 -23.98
C GLU A 18 1.61 -7.40 -22.88
N GLN A 19 1.98 -7.44 -21.59
CA GLN A 19 1.08 -7.96 -20.53
C GLN A 19 0.57 -6.92 -19.53
N GLN A 20 0.96 -5.65 -19.66
CA GLN A 20 0.54 -4.58 -18.75
C GLN A 20 -0.46 -3.64 -19.44
N PHE A 21 -1.68 -4.12 -19.69
CA PHE A 21 -2.74 -3.32 -20.33
C PHE A 21 -3.48 -2.36 -19.41
N PHE A 22 -3.12 -2.31 -18.13
CA PHE A 22 -3.63 -1.29 -17.22
C PHE A 22 -2.97 0.06 -17.54
N ALA A 23 -3.68 1.15 -17.25
CA ALA A 23 -3.09 2.47 -17.21
C ALA A 23 -1.84 2.45 -16.31
N ASP A 24 -0.78 3.11 -16.77
CA ASP A 24 0.50 3.17 -16.06
C ASP A 24 0.36 3.80 -14.67
N ASN A 25 -0.64 4.68 -14.51
CA ASN A 25 -0.95 5.34 -13.26
C ASN A 25 -2.32 4.92 -12.72
N PHE A 26 -2.40 4.78 -11.40
CA PHE A 26 -3.68 4.74 -10.71
C PHE A 26 -4.35 6.11 -10.74
N GLY A 27 -5.68 6.08 -10.73
CA GLY A 27 -6.48 7.27 -10.49
C GLY A 27 -6.30 7.80 -9.06
N ASN A 28 -7.08 8.82 -8.74
CA ASN A 28 -7.06 9.42 -7.41
C ASN A 28 -7.54 8.43 -6.34
N TRP A 29 -6.97 8.57 -5.14
CA TRP A 29 -7.51 7.91 -3.96
C TRP A 29 -8.91 8.42 -3.66
N THR A 30 -9.79 7.52 -3.23
CA THR A 30 -11.05 7.91 -2.60
C THR A 30 -10.80 8.66 -1.30
N GLU A 31 -11.83 9.34 -0.82
CA GLU A 31 -11.85 9.76 0.56
C GLU A 31 -11.69 8.56 1.50
N CYS A 32 -11.08 8.82 2.65
CA CYS A 32 -10.94 7.82 3.68
C CYS A 32 -12.32 7.53 4.27
N THR A 33 -12.66 6.25 4.42
CA THR A 33 -13.94 5.80 5.01
C THR A 33 -14.15 6.26 6.45
N GLU A 34 -13.08 6.57 7.17
CA GLU A 34 -13.11 7.09 8.54
C GLU A 34 -12.18 8.28 8.67
N SER A 35 -12.53 9.26 9.49
CA SER A 35 -11.71 10.47 9.70
C SER A 35 -10.62 10.30 10.78
N CYS A 36 -10.68 9.24 11.58
CA CYS A 36 -9.75 8.95 12.68
C CYS A 36 -9.85 7.47 13.10
N GLY A 37 -8.98 7.05 14.01
CA GLY A 37 -9.02 5.75 14.68
C GLY A 37 -8.26 4.64 13.96
N GLY A 38 -7.58 4.95 12.84
CA GLY A 38 -6.79 3.98 12.07
C GLY A 38 -7.59 2.88 11.37
N CYS A 39 -8.92 2.87 11.51
CA CYS A 39 -9.80 1.90 10.86
C CYS A 39 -10.19 2.32 9.44
N GLY A 40 -9.89 3.56 9.05
CA GLY A 40 -10.23 4.07 7.73
C GLY A 40 -9.42 3.38 6.64
N VAL A 41 -10.10 2.96 5.60
CA VAL A 41 -9.51 2.51 4.33
C VAL A 41 -9.86 3.49 3.21
N ARG A 42 -8.94 3.65 2.27
CA ARG A 42 -9.16 4.31 0.98
C ARG A 42 -8.59 3.46 -0.12
N TRP A 43 -9.15 3.60 -1.32
CA TRP A 43 -8.71 2.84 -2.48
C TRP A 43 -8.55 3.73 -3.70
N ARG A 44 -7.78 3.24 -4.66
CA ARG A 44 -7.69 3.82 -6.00
C ARG A 44 -7.72 2.71 -7.02
N ASN A 45 -8.29 3.01 -8.18
CA ASN A 45 -8.36 2.07 -9.28
C ASN A 45 -7.56 2.59 -10.47
N ARG A 46 -7.07 1.67 -11.30
CA ARG A 46 -6.53 1.97 -12.63
C ARG A 46 -7.37 1.30 -13.68
N GLU A 47 -7.53 1.97 -14.82
CA GLU A 47 -8.39 1.47 -15.90
C GLU A 47 -7.63 0.50 -16.80
N CYS A 48 -8.35 -0.49 -17.32
CA CYS A 48 -7.88 -1.34 -18.42
C CYS A 48 -7.98 -0.54 -19.71
N LEU A 49 -6.86 -0.32 -20.39
CA LEU A 49 -6.81 0.45 -21.64
C LEU A 49 -7.30 -0.37 -22.85
N LYS A 50 -7.54 -1.67 -22.68
CA LYS A 50 -8.12 -2.55 -23.71
C LYS A 50 -9.65 -2.53 -23.65
N LYS A 51 -10.28 -2.84 -24.79
CA LYS A 51 -11.74 -3.00 -24.87
C LYS A 51 -12.18 -4.09 -23.88
N LYS A 52 -13.36 -3.90 -23.28
CA LYS A 52 -13.89 -4.78 -22.23
C LYS A 52 -13.95 -6.26 -22.63
N ASP A 53 -14.22 -6.53 -23.91
CA ASP A 53 -14.33 -7.89 -24.46
C ASP A 53 -12.98 -8.56 -24.75
N GLU A 54 -11.87 -7.80 -24.72
CA GLU A 54 -10.49 -8.27 -24.94
C GLU A 54 -9.56 -7.91 -23.75
N CYS A 55 -10.13 -7.59 -22.59
CA CYS A 55 -9.36 -7.05 -21.47
C CYS A 55 -8.55 -8.18 -20.78
N ASN A 56 -7.37 -8.47 -21.33
CA ASN A 56 -6.36 -9.37 -20.76
C ASN A 56 -5.44 -8.64 -19.78
N CYS A 57 -5.99 -7.74 -18.96
CA CYS A 57 -5.21 -7.02 -17.96
C CYS A 57 -4.69 -7.97 -16.87
N ILE A 58 -3.37 -8.13 -16.79
CA ILE A 58 -2.72 -8.96 -15.77
C ILE A 58 -2.30 -8.07 -14.59
N GLY A 59 -2.71 -8.44 -13.38
CA GLY A 59 -2.37 -7.75 -12.14
C GLY A 59 -3.58 -7.13 -11.42
N GLN A 60 -3.33 -6.43 -10.31
CA GLN A 60 -4.39 -5.80 -9.53
C GLN A 60 -4.86 -4.51 -10.19
N ASN A 61 -6.17 -4.34 -10.33
CA ASN A 61 -6.80 -3.10 -10.83
C ASN A 61 -7.09 -2.09 -9.70
N ARG A 62 -6.99 -2.53 -8.45
CA ARG A 62 -7.35 -1.80 -7.25
C ARG A 62 -6.21 -1.90 -6.25
N GLU A 63 -5.84 -0.76 -5.71
CA GLU A 63 -4.97 -0.64 -4.54
C GLU A 63 -5.79 -0.12 -3.36
N GLU A 64 -5.49 -0.62 -2.17
CA GLU A 64 -6.14 -0.22 -0.93
C GLU A 64 -5.08 0.06 0.13
N GLU A 65 -5.32 1.09 0.95
CA GLU A 65 -4.48 1.39 2.10
C GLU A 65 -5.28 1.92 3.29
N VAL A 66 -4.69 1.72 4.47
CA VAL A 66 -5.19 2.29 5.73
C VAL A 66 -4.85 3.78 5.81
N CYS A 67 -5.80 4.60 6.19
CA CYS A 67 -5.70 6.05 6.33
C CYS A 67 -6.21 6.54 7.70
N ASN A 68 -5.93 7.81 8.01
CA ASN A 68 -6.35 8.47 9.25
C ASN A 68 -5.97 7.71 10.54
N LEU A 69 -4.66 7.48 10.66
CA LEU A 69 -4.01 6.70 11.72
C LEU A 69 -4.04 7.35 13.12
N ASN A 70 -4.43 8.61 13.21
CA ASN A 70 -4.54 9.33 14.48
C ASN A 70 -5.74 8.82 15.27
N VAL A 71 -5.59 8.70 16.59
CA VAL A 71 -6.72 8.35 17.45
C VAL A 71 -7.85 9.37 17.37
N CYS A 72 -9.08 8.88 17.48
CA CYS A 72 -10.25 9.75 17.62
C CYS A 72 -10.26 10.42 19.00
N ILE A 73 -10.84 11.63 19.09
CA ILE A 73 -11.06 12.34 20.36
C ILE A 73 -11.96 11.52 21.29
N TYR A 74 -12.98 10.88 20.72
CA TYR A 74 -13.79 9.88 21.39
C TYR A 74 -13.35 8.49 20.93
N PRO A 75 -12.95 7.59 21.85
CA PRO A 75 -12.44 6.30 21.46
C PRO A 75 -13.53 5.47 20.77
N LYS A 76 -13.40 5.28 19.45
CA LYS A 76 -14.12 4.24 18.74
C LYS A 76 -13.45 2.91 19.11
N GLN A 77 -14.13 2.07 19.90
CA GLN A 77 -13.61 0.75 20.21
C GLN A 77 -14.03 -0.26 19.12
N PRO A 78 -13.11 -1.08 18.58
CA PRO A 78 -11.66 -1.10 18.77
C PRO A 78 -10.88 -0.23 17.76
N THR A 79 -9.73 0.33 18.17
CA THR A 79 -8.74 0.94 17.25
C THR A 79 -8.14 -0.12 16.35
N CYS A 80 -8.32 0.02 15.04
CA CYS A 80 -7.74 -0.87 14.05
C CYS A 80 -6.44 -0.24 13.57
N CYS A 81 -5.31 -0.93 13.65
CA CYS A 81 -4.06 -0.42 13.05
C CYS A 81 -3.67 -1.19 11.79
N GLY A 82 -4.50 -2.13 11.33
CA GLY A 82 -4.17 -3.03 10.23
C GLY A 82 -2.87 -3.79 10.53
N GLN A 83 -1.83 -3.54 9.74
CA GLN A 83 -0.49 -4.10 9.92
C GLN A 83 0.44 -3.25 10.83
N ARG A 84 -0.06 -2.15 11.41
CA ARG A 84 0.66 -1.26 12.33
C ARG A 84 0.29 -1.57 13.78
N PHE A 85 0.98 -0.94 14.72
CA PHE A 85 0.69 -1.05 16.15
C PHE A 85 0.32 0.32 16.74
N PRO A 86 -0.58 0.36 17.74
CA PRO A 86 -0.85 1.59 18.47
C PRO A 86 0.42 2.01 19.24
N ALA A 87 0.91 3.21 18.99
CA ALA A 87 2.13 3.75 19.58
C ALA A 87 1.98 5.24 19.89
N SER A 88 2.85 5.78 20.74
CA SER A 88 2.98 7.23 20.92
C SER A 88 4.02 7.77 19.94
N VAL A 89 3.60 8.63 19.02
CA VAL A 89 4.44 9.29 18.01
C VAL A 89 4.35 10.80 18.23
N ASN A 90 5.47 11.45 18.55
CA ASN A 90 5.53 12.90 18.84
C ASN A 90 4.49 13.36 19.87
N GLY A 91 4.27 12.57 20.93
CA GLY A 91 3.30 12.89 22.00
C GLY A 91 1.84 12.64 21.65
N THR A 92 1.54 12.06 20.47
CA THR A 92 0.18 11.70 20.06
C THR A 92 0.07 10.19 19.86
N PHE A 93 -1.04 9.58 20.30
CA PHE A 93 -1.31 8.18 19.99
C PHE A 93 -1.69 8.03 18.51
N SER A 94 -0.93 7.21 17.80
CA SER A 94 -1.14 6.96 16.36
C SER A 94 -0.70 5.55 16.02
N CYS A 95 -1.24 5.00 14.94
CA CYS A 95 -0.80 3.69 14.44
C CYS A 95 0.54 3.84 13.70
N ALA A 96 1.59 3.23 14.24
CA ALA A 96 2.94 3.31 13.70
C ALA A 96 3.54 1.92 13.48
N ILE A 97 4.47 1.83 12.53
CA ILE A 97 5.34 0.67 12.40
C ILE A 97 6.43 0.86 13.44
N LEU A 98 6.42 0.02 14.48
CA LEU A 98 7.49 0.04 15.46
C LEU A 98 8.76 -0.51 14.79
N PRO A 99 9.92 0.18 14.90
CA PRO A 99 11.18 -0.46 14.54
C PRO A 99 11.27 -1.75 15.37
N LYS A 100 11.75 -2.83 14.76
CA LYS A 100 11.98 -4.10 15.48
C LYS A 100 12.83 -3.75 16.70
N PHE A 101 12.21 -3.66 17.87
CA PHE A 101 12.96 -3.69 19.11
C PHE A 101 13.63 -5.05 19.06
N ASN A 102 14.97 -5.06 18.93
CA ASN A 102 15.74 -6.21 19.33
C ASN A 102 15.38 -6.43 20.79
N ILE A 103 14.43 -7.33 21.03
CA ILE A 103 14.20 -7.88 22.35
C ILE A 103 15.45 -8.70 22.58
N ALA A 104 16.45 -8.09 23.21
CA ALA A 104 17.53 -8.81 23.84
C ALA A 104 16.88 -9.62 24.95
N TYR A 105 16.65 -10.90 24.67
CA TYR A 105 16.42 -11.93 25.68
C TYR A 105 17.73 -12.22 26.41
#